data_AF-A0A7J8R559-F1
#
_entry.id   AF-A0A7J8R559-F1
#
_cell.length_a   1.000
_cell.length_b   1.000
_cell.length_c   1.000
_cell.angle_alpha   90.00
_cell.angle_beta   90.00
_cell.angle_gamma   90.00
#
_symmetry.space_group_name_H-M   'P 1'
#
loop_
_entity.id
_entity.type
_entity.pdbx_description
1 polymer ?
#
loop_
_entity_poly.entity_id
_entity_poly.type
_entity_poly.pdbx_seq_one_letter_code
_entity_poly.pdbx_strand_id
1 'polypeptide(L)'
;MTDDTSACRFVYICRDPKDKASVESPKKVLFLTYEDVKKEPLGCVRKVAEFLGVPFSPEEENKKTVEEIVKLCSFESLSNLDVNKS
;
A
#
# COMPACT_ATOMS: atom_id res chain seq x y z
N MET A 1 21.12 3.93 -21.15
CA MET A 1 21.25 4.97 -20.11
C MET A 1 19.94 5.73 -20.08
N THR A 2 19.05 5.51 -19.11
CA THR A 2 19.19 5.97 -17.72
C THR A 2 18.91 4.86 -16.71
N ASP A 3 19.89 4.61 -15.85
CA ASP A 3 19.66 3.99 -14.54
C ASP A 3 18.96 5.04 -13.68
N ASP A 4 17.67 4.85 -13.42
CA ASP A 4 16.84 5.70 -12.53
C ASP A 4 16.51 4.85 -11.29
N THR A 5 17.54 4.22 -10.70
CA THR A 5 17.36 3.08 -9.80
C THR A 5 17.23 3.45 -8.31
N SER A 6 17.15 4.72 -7.90
CA SER A 6 16.99 5.02 -6.45
C SER A 6 16.35 6.38 -6.12
N ALA A 7 15.13 6.63 -6.61
CA ALA A 7 14.27 7.60 -5.94
C ALA A 7 13.41 6.86 -4.89
N CYS A 8 13.59 7.20 -3.61
CA CYS A 8 12.71 6.71 -2.54
C CYS A 8 11.25 7.04 -2.90
N ARG A 9 10.38 6.04 -2.75
CA ARG A 9 8.93 6.19 -2.91
C ARG A 9 8.31 6.31 -1.53
N PHE A 10 7.47 7.32 -1.35
CA PHE A 10 6.83 7.62 -0.07
C PHE A 10 5.34 7.29 -0.14
N VAL A 11 4.86 6.54 0.84
CA VAL A 11 3.42 6.26 1.02
C VAL A 11 2.96 6.96 2.29
N TYR A 12 2.01 7.87 2.16
CA TYR A 12 1.40 8.59 3.28
C TYR A 12 -0.01 8.08 3.53
N ILE A 13 -0.33 7.80 4.80
CA ILE A 13 -1.69 7.49 5.25
C ILE A 13 -2.17 8.67 6.10
N CYS A 14 -3.08 9.49 5.55
CA CYS A 14 -3.54 10.74 6.16
C CYS A 14 -5.07 10.81 6.22
N ARG A 15 -5.66 11.46 7.23
CA ARG A 15 -7.13 11.62 7.32
C ARG A 15 -7.74 12.50 6.23
N ASP A 16 -6.99 13.49 5.75
CA ASP A 16 -7.45 14.45 4.73
C ASP A 16 -6.26 14.80 3.82
N PRO A 17 -6.08 14.13 2.67
CA PRO A 17 -4.97 14.40 1.78
C PRO A 17 -5.26 15.70 1.01
N LYS A 18 -4.88 16.84 1.60
CA LYS A 18 -4.89 18.17 0.93
C LYS A 18 -3.58 18.48 0.20
N ASP A 19 -2.64 17.55 0.17
CA ASP A 19 -1.29 17.79 -0.33
C ASP A 19 -1.18 17.68 -1.85
N LYS A 20 -0.70 18.77 -2.48
CA LYS A 20 -0.44 18.86 -3.92
C LYS A 20 0.71 17.96 -4.38
N ALA A 21 1.52 17.46 -3.45
CA ALA A 21 2.72 16.67 -3.73
C ALA A 21 2.46 15.39 -4.55
N SER A 22 1.31 14.72 -4.39
CA SER A 22 0.98 13.56 -5.24
C SER A 22 0.55 13.94 -6.64
N VAL A 23 0.00 15.13 -6.83
CA VAL A 23 -0.34 15.66 -8.16
C VAL A 23 0.93 16.11 -8.88
N GLU A 24 1.86 16.73 -8.15
CA GLU A 24 3.13 17.22 -8.70
C GLU A 24 4.17 16.10 -8.93
N SER A 25 4.09 14.99 -8.18
CA SER A 25 5.04 13.87 -8.28
C SER A 25 4.37 12.51 -8.02
N PRO A 26 3.44 12.07 -8.88
CA PRO A 26 2.67 10.83 -8.67
C PRO A 26 3.52 9.56 -8.68
N LYS A 27 4.74 9.62 -9.24
CA LYS A 27 5.69 8.49 -9.26
C LYS A 27 6.56 8.39 -8.00
N LYS A 28 6.54 9.42 -7.13
CA LYS A 28 7.38 9.50 -5.91
C LYS A 28 6.57 9.50 -4.63
N VAL A 29 5.32 9.96 -4.67
CA VAL A 29 4.45 10.07 -3.49
C VAL A 29 3.06 9.50 -3.75
N LEU A 30 2.62 8.56 -2.91
CA LEU A 30 1.27 8.02 -2.87
C LEU A 30 0.58 8.45 -1.58
N PHE A 31 -0.60 9.05 -1.68
CA PHE A 31 -1.47 9.29 -0.53
C PHE A 31 -2.62 8.28 -0.52
N LEU A 32 -2.87 7.76 0.67
CA LEU A 32 -4.03 6.95 1.02
C LEU A 32 -4.71 7.59 2.24
N THR A 33 -6.02 7.38 2.36
CA THR A 33 -6.72 7.73 3.60
C THR A 33 -6.89 6.49 4.46
N TYR A 34 -6.89 6.68 5.78
CA TYR A 34 -7.16 5.57 6.70
C TYR A 34 -8.56 4.98 6.43
N GLU A 35 -9.52 5.83 6.08
CA GLU A 35 -10.88 5.40 5.79
C GLU A 35 -10.95 4.54 4.53
N ASP A 36 -10.20 4.87 3.48
CA ASP A 36 -10.10 4.06 2.27
C ASP A 36 -9.42 2.72 2.55
N VAL A 37 -8.33 2.71 3.33
CA VAL A 37 -7.64 1.47 3.73
C VAL A 37 -8.57 0.57 4.55
N LYS A 38 -9.42 1.16 5.40
CA LYS A 38 -10.38 0.42 6.21
C LYS A 38 -11.59 -0.08 5.40
N LYS A 39 -12.09 0.72 4.45
CA LYS A 39 -13.29 0.40 3.67
C LYS A 39 -12.97 -0.56 2.51
N GLU A 40 -11.85 -0.37 1.83
CA GLU A 40 -11.43 -1.15 0.67
C GLU A 40 -9.93 -1.50 0.73
N PRO A 41 -9.54 -2.42 1.65
CA PRO A 41 -8.13 -2.77 1.84
C PRO A 41 -7.52 -3.44 0.60
N LEU A 42 -8.28 -4.25 -0.14
CA LEU A 42 -7.78 -4.94 -1.34
C LEU A 42 -7.36 -3.96 -2.44
N GLY A 43 -8.18 -2.93 -2.69
CA GLY A 43 -7.87 -1.88 -3.67
C GLY A 43 -6.64 -1.07 -3.25
N CYS A 44 -6.53 -0.76 -1.96
CA CYS A 44 -5.36 -0.06 -1.42
C CYS A 44 -4.07 -0.87 -1.58
N VAL A 45 -4.09 -2.17 -1.30
CA VAL A 45 -2.90 -3.04 -1.44
C VAL A 45 -2.46 -3.13 -2.91
N ARG A 46 -3.40 -3.29 -3.85
CA ARG A 46 -3.07 -3.25 -5.29
C ARG A 46 -2.43 -1.93 -5.70
N LYS A 47 -3.00 -0.81 -5.26
CA LYS A 47 -2.48 0.54 -5.55
C LYS A 47 -1.07 0.76 -4.98
N VAL A 48 -0.78 0.22 -3.80
CA VAL A 48 0.57 0.26 -3.20
C VAL A 48 1.54 -0.58 -4.03
N ALA A 49 1.16 -1.79 -4.43
CA ALA A 49 2.02 -2.67 -5.24
C ALA A 49 2.37 -2.05 -6.60
N GLU A 50 1.37 -1.47 -7.29
CA GLU A 50 1.56 -0.70 -8.52
C GLU A 50 2.52 0.48 -8.31
N PHE A 51 2.32 1.25 -7.24
CA PHE A 51 3.18 2.39 -6.92
C PHE A 51 4.62 1.97 -6.60
N LEU A 52 4.80 0.83 -5.94
CA LEU A 52 6.11 0.22 -5.69
C LEU A 52 6.71 -0.44 -6.95
N GLY A 53 6.04 -0.38 -8.10
CA GLY A 53 6.54 -0.91 -9.37
C GLY A 53 6.57 -2.45 -9.41
N VAL A 54 5.83 -3.09 -8.52
CA VAL A 54 5.68 -4.55 -8.41
C VAL A 54 4.19 -4.90 -8.39
N PRO A 55 3.44 -4.57 -9.47
CA PRO A 55 2.02 -4.88 -9.53
C PRO A 55 1.79 -6.39 -9.48
N PHE A 56 0.65 -6.80 -8.91
CA PHE A 56 0.26 -8.20 -8.88
C PHE A 56 0.02 -8.72 -10.29
N SER A 57 0.52 -9.91 -10.57
CA SER A 57 0.21 -10.66 -11.79
C SER A 57 -1.21 -11.25 -11.72
N PRO A 58 -1.82 -11.58 -12.87
CA PRO A 58 -3.11 -12.26 -12.90
C PRO A 58 -3.11 -13.59 -12.15
N GLU A 59 -1.96 -14.27 -12.09
CA GLU A 59 -1.83 -15.52 -11.34
C GLU A 59 -1.90 -15.30 -9.83
N GLU A 60 -1.25 -14.25 -9.31
CA GLU A 60 -1.31 -13.87 -7.88
C GLU A 60 -2.71 -13.39 -7.47
N GLU A 61 -3.37 -12.65 -8.36
CA GLU A 61 -4.78 -12.25 -8.20
C GLU A 61 -5.69 -13.48 -8.10
N ASN A 62 -5.53 -14.45 -9.01
CA ASN A 62 -6.30 -15.70 -9.01
C ASN A 62 -5.99 -16.58 -7.79
N LYS A 63 -4.76 -16.55 -7.30
CA LYS A 63 -4.33 -17.23 -6.06
C LYS A 63 -4.80 -16.52 -4.80
N LYS A 64 -5.54 -15.41 -4.91
CA LYS A 64 -6.04 -14.62 -3.77
C LYS A 64 -4.91 -14.09 -2.88
N THR A 65 -3.70 -13.92 -3.42
CA THR A 65 -2.54 -13.45 -2.66
C THR A 65 -2.80 -12.08 -2.02
N VAL A 66 -3.56 -11.21 -2.69
CA VAL A 66 -3.99 -9.91 -2.16
C VAL A 66 -4.88 -10.08 -0.92
N GLU A 67 -5.80 -11.05 -0.93
CA GLU A 67 -6.69 -11.35 0.21
C GLU A 67 -5.87 -11.88 1.40
N GLU A 68 -4.89 -12.74 1.13
CA GLU A 68 -3.99 -13.28 2.16
C GLU A 68 -3.15 -12.19 2.81
N ILE A 69 -2.58 -11.27 2.03
CA ILE A 69 -1.82 -10.12 2.55
C ILE A 69 -2.70 -9.26 3.45
N VAL A 70 -3.92 -8.93 3.00
CA VAL A 70 -4.86 -8.14 3.81
C VAL A 70 -5.21 -8.86 5.12
N LYS A 71 -5.40 -10.18 5.08
CA LYS A 71 -5.69 -10.98 6.28
C LYS A 71 -4.50 -10.99 7.25
N LEU A 72 -3.28 -11.18 6.75
CA LEU A 72 -2.05 -11.19 7.56
C LEU A 72 -1.77 -9.83 8.20
N CYS A 73 -2.00 -8.75 7.45
CA CYS A 73 -1.80 -7.37 7.91
C CYS A 73 -3.04 -6.78 8.59
N SER A 74 -4.06 -7.59 8.89
CA SER A 74 -5.28 -7.11 9.56
C SER A 74 -4.99 -6.74 11.01
N PHE A 75 -5.85 -5.88 11.58
CA PHE A 75 -5.70 -5.46 12.98
C PHE A 75 -5.75 -6.65 13.95
N GLU A 76 -6.63 -7.63 13.69
CA GLU A 76 -6.73 -8.85 14.48
C GLU A 76 -5.44 -9.67 14.41
N SER A 77 -4.89 -9.88 13.21
CA SER A 77 -3.64 -10.64 13.05
C SER A 77 -2.46 -9.93 13.70
N LEU A 78 -2.29 -8.63 13.47
CA LEU A 78 -1.14 -7.87 13.96
C LEU A 78 -1.16 -7.64 15.47
N SER A 79 -2.34 -7.40 16.07
CA SER A 79 -2.46 -7.20 17.52
C SER A 79 -2.17 -8.46 18.35
N ASN A 80 -2.32 -9.64 17.75
CA ASN A 80 -2.07 -10.92 18.42
C ASN A 80 -0.62 -11.41 18.31
N LEU A 81 0.24 -10.72 17.55
CA LEU A 81 1.67 -11.04 17.47
C LEU A 81 2.39 -10.64 18.76
N ASP A 82 3.23 -11.53 19.30
CA ASP A 82 3.92 -11.30 20.58
C ASP A 82 4.84 -10.06 20.57
N VAL A 83 5.36 -9.66 19.42
CA VAL A 83 6.14 -8.42 19.26
C VAL A 83 5.33 -7.14 19.47
N ASN A 84 4.00 -7.22 19.37
CA ASN A 84 3.08 -6.10 19.53
C ASN A 84 2.33 -6.14 20.87
N LYS A 85 2.57 -7.16 21.69
CA LYS A 85 2.05 -7.23 23.06
C LYS A 85 3.07 -6.56 23.98
N SER A 86 2.64 -5.48 24.64
CA SER A 86 3.44 -4.74 25.64
C SER A 86 3.26 -5.32 27.03
#